data_AF-A0A8J3JC28-F1
#
_entry.id   AF-A0A8J3JC28-F1
#
_cell.length_a   1.000
_cell.length_b   1.000
_cell.length_c   1.000
_cell.angle_alpha   90.00
_cell.angle_beta   90.00
_cell.angle_gamma   90.00
#
_symmetry.space_group_name_H-M   'P 1'
#
loop_
_entity.id
_entity.type
_entity.pdbx_description
1 polymer ?
#
loop_
_entity_poly.entity_id
_entity_poly.type
_entity_poly.pdbx_seq_one_letter_code
_entity_poly.pdbx_strand_id
1 'polypeptide(L)' 'MALISGVRPVVGDLVLMPRWLAPSPTWFRVLGVRPPVGAVPGWCHLDGYLILPDGRQRLGSHFVPIAALVVDRS' A
#
# COMPACT_ATOMS: atom_id res chain seq x y z
N MET A 1 11.43 -19.21 10.72
CA MET A 1 11.48 -18.02 9.84
C MET A 1 10.15 -17.97 9.10
N ALA A 2 9.25 -17.04 9.43
CA ALA A 2 7.92 -17.02 8.83
C ALA A 2 8.02 -16.58 7.36
N LEU A 3 7.65 -17.47 6.42
CA LEU A 3 7.48 -17.10 5.02
C LEU A 3 6.23 -16.22 4.93
N ILE A 4 6.44 -14.90 4.82
CA ILE A 4 5.37 -13.97 4.50
C ILE A 4 5.02 -14.19 3.03
N SER A 5 3.88 -14.82 2.75
CA SER A 5 3.29 -14.86 1.42
C SER A 5 2.60 -13.52 1.11
N GLY A 6 2.85 -12.96 -0.07
CA GLY A 6 2.26 -11.69 -0.51
C GLY A 6 3.13 -10.95 -1.53
N VAL A 7 2.51 -10.12 -2.36
CA VAL A 7 3.24 -9.26 -3.31
C VAL A 7 3.88 -8.12 -2.54
N ARG A 8 5.22 -8.04 -2.56
CA ARG A 8 5.93 -6.90 -1.97
C ARG A 8 5.78 -5.68 -2.89
N PRO A 9 5.11 -4.61 -2.44
CA PRO A 9 5.03 -3.37 -3.21
C PRO A 9 6.43 -2.74 -3.29
N VAL A 10 6.69 -2.02 -4.37
CA VAL A 10 7.90 -1.23 -4.60
C VAL A 10 7.54 0.19 -5.02
N VAL A 11 8.52 1.08 -5.02
CA VAL A 11 8.34 2.45 -5.52
C VAL A 11 7.90 2.40 -6.99
N GLY A 12 6.88 3.18 -7.34
CA GLY A 12 6.27 3.22 -8.67
C GLY A 12 4.99 2.39 -8.80
N ASP A 13 4.82 1.36 -7.96
CA ASP A 13 3.64 0.51 -7.97
C ASP A 13 2.34 1.32 -7.73
N LEU A 14 1.27 0.89 -8.39
CA LEU A 14 -0.09 1.24 -8.01
C LEU A 14 -0.63 0.13 -7.12
N VAL A 15 -1.08 0.49 -5.92
CA VAL A 15 -1.60 -0.46 -4.94
C VAL A 15 -3.06 -0.15 -4.67
N LEU A 16 -3.92 -1.15 -4.79
CA LEU A 16 -5.32 -0.99 -4.43
C LEU A 16 -5.45 -0.97 -2.91
N MET A 17 -5.92 0.15 -2.37
CA MET A 17 -6.03 0.31 -0.91
C MET A 17 -7.17 -0.57 -0.35
N PRO A 18 -6.94 -1.21 0.81
CA PRO A 18 -7.98 -1.95 1.50
C PRO A 18 -9.19 -1.09 1.86
N ARG A 19 -10.39 -1.69 1.87
CA ARG A 19 -11.66 -0.99 2.12
C ARG A 19 -11.78 -0.29 3.47
N TRP A 20 -10.98 -0.71 4.46
CA TRP A 20 -10.93 -0.11 5.79
C TRP A 20 -10.04 1.15 5.86
N LEU A 21 -9.20 1.38 4.84
CA LEU A 21 -8.44 2.62 4.67
C LEU A 21 -9.12 3.59 3.69
N ALA A 22 -9.83 3.07 2.70
CA ALA A 22 -10.64 3.86 1.77
C ALA A 22 -12.00 3.19 1.53
N PRO A 23 -13.13 3.88 1.75
CA PRO A 23 -14.46 3.28 1.68
C PRO A 23 -14.82 2.73 0.28
N SER A 24 -14.15 3.24 -0.76
CA SER A 24 -14.23 2.79 -2.14
C SER A 24 -12.89 2.19 -2.60
N PRO A 25 -12.89 1.29 -3.61
CA PRO A 25 -11.66 0.85 -4.28
C PRO A 25 -10.87 2.07 -4.75
N THR A 26 -9.70 2.30 -4.16
CA THR A 26 -8.92 3.51 -4.36
C THR A 26 -7.47 3.13 -4.59
N TRP A 27 -6.88 3.61 -5.69
CA TRP A 27 -5.49 3.34 -6.01
C TRP A 27 -4.56 4.27 -5.22
N PHE A 28 -3.39 3.74 -4.88
CA PHE A 28 -2.34 4.46 -4.20
C PHE A 28 -1.03 4.29 -4.96
N ARG A 29 -0.44 5.41 -5.42
CA ARG A 29 0.87 5.41 -6.05
C ARG A 29 1.95 5.40 -4.98
N VAL A 30 2.76 4.37 -4.95
CA VAL A 30 3.84 4.20 -3.97
C VAL A 30 5.05 5.05 -4.35
N LEU A 31 5.51 5.88 -3.41
CA LEU A 31 6.75 6.66 -3.48
C LEU A 31 7.80 6.16 -2.49
N GLY A 32 7.39 5.47 -1.43
CA GLY A 32 8.28 4.89 -0.44
C GLY A 32 7.68 3.65 0.19
N VAL A 33 8.53 2.67 0.46
CA VAL A 33 8.17 1.44 1.19
C VAL A 33 9.13 1.30 2.36
N ARG A 34 8.58 1.30 3.57
CA ARG A 34 9.35 1.14 4.80
C ARG A 34 8.96 -0.16 5.51
N PRO A 35 9.94 -0.86 6.11
CA PRO A 35 9.63 -2.01 6.94
C PRO A 35 8.75 -1.61 8.13
N PRO A 36 7.99 -2.54 8.71
CA PRO A 36 7.12 -2.27 9.85
C PRO A 36 7.97 -1.82 11.05
N VAL A 37 7.68 -0.64 11.61
CA VAL A 37 8.23 -0.23 12.89
C VAL A 37 7.37 -0.92 13.97
N GLY A 38 7.92 -1.90 14.68
CA GLY A 38 7.19 -2.60 15.76
C GLY A 38 6.70 -4.03 15.46
N ALA A 39 7.38 -4.78 14.60
CA ALA A 39 7.35 -6.24 14.58
C ALA A 39 6.06 -6.96 14.12
N VAL A 40 5.11 -6.32 13.41
CA VAL A 40 4.01 -7.08 12.78
C VAL A 40 4.53 -7.71 11.47
N PRO A 41 4.81 -9.03 11.43
CA PRO A 41 5.38 -9.65 10.25
C PRO A 41 4.33 -9.65 9.13
N GLY A 42 4.75 -9.32 7.91
CA GLY A 42 3.86 -9.27 6.76
C GLY A 42 3.13 -7.95 6.57
N TRP A 43 3.53 -6.91 7.30
CA TRP A 43 3.04 -5.55 7.12
C TRP A 43 4.16 -4.63 6.64
N CYS A 44 3.79 -3.50 6.03
CA CYS A 44 4.72 -2.45 5.64
C CYS A 44 4.06 -1.07 5.73
N HIS A 45 4.89 -0.04 5.81
CA HIS A 45 4.44 1.34 5.60
C HIS A 45 4.62 1.71 4.13
N LEU A 46 3.55 2.22 3.52
CA LEU A 46 3.56 2.80 2.18
C LEU A 46 3.41 4.30 2.29
N ASP A 47 4.37 5.03 1.72
CA ASP A 47 4.34 6.47 1.55
C ASP A 47 4.03 6.78 0.08
N GLY A 48 3.17 7.75 -0.19
CA GLY A 48 2.76 8.04 -1.55
C GLY A 48 1.43 8.76 -1.69
N TYR A 49 0.84 8.69 -2.88
CA TYR A 49 -0.36 9.44 -3.23
C TYR A 49 -1.58 8.54 -3.31
N LEU A 50 -2.59 8.84 -2.49
CA LEU A 50 -3.94 8.32 -2.68
C LEU A 50 -4.59 9.03 -3.87
N ILE A 51 -5.05 8.27 -4.86
CA ILE A 51 -5.70 8.78 -6.07
C ILE A 51 -7.20 8.80 -5.81
N LEU A 52 -7.76 9.99 -5.64
CA LEU A 52 -9.18 10.17 -5.38
C LEU A 52 -10.02 9.95 -6.65
N PRO A 53 -11.33 9.63 -6.52
CA PRO A 53 -12.21 9.42 -7.67
C PRO A 53 -12.33 10.63 -8.62
N ASP A 54 -12.06 11.84 -8.13
CA ASP A 54 -12.06 13.07 -8.90
C ASP A 54 -10.70 13.37 -9.58
N GLY A 55 -9.76 12.42 -9.53
CA GLY A 55 -8.42 12.54 -10.12
C GLY A 55 -7.42 13.33 -9.26
N ARG A 56 -7.84 13.92 -8.14
CA ARG A 56 -6.91 14.58 -7.22
C ARG A 56 -6.04 13.56 -6.49
N GLN A 57 -4.85 14.00 -6.12
CA GLN A 57 -3.90 13.19 -5.36
C GLN A 57 -3.72 13.76 -3.96
N ARG A 58 -3.75 12.89 -2.95
CA ARG A 58 -3.48 13.25 -1.56
C ARG A 58 -2.29 12.47 -1.04
N LEU A 59 -1.24 13.19 -0.64
CA LEU A 59 -0.06 12.59 -0.02
C LEU A 59 -0.45 11.95 1.33
N GLY A 60 0.06 10.76 1.59
CA GLY A 60 -0.20 10.05 2.84
C GLY A 60 0.76 8.90 3.08
N SER A 61 0.67 8.37 4.30
CA SER A 61 1.41 7.20 4.76
C SER A 61 0.43 6.20 5.36
N HIS A 62 0.47 4.94 4.90
CA HIS A 62 -0.45 3.90 5.34
C HIS A 62 0.30 2.65 5.80
N PHE A 63 -0.13 2.07 6.93
CA PHE A 63 0.37 0.79 7.43
C PHE A 63 -0.57 -0.32 6.97
N VAL A 64 -0.07 -1.22 6.12
CA VAL A 64 -0.90 -2.21 5.41
C VAL A 64 -0.30 -3.62 5.42
N PRO A 65 -1.16 -4.67 5.44
CA PRO A 65 -0.72 -6.05 5.28
C PRO A 65 -0.35 -6.34 3.83
N ILE A 66 0.88 -6.78 3.59
CA ILE A 66 1.44 -7.13 2.27
C ILE A 66 0.62 -8.24 1.59
N ALA A 67 0.08 -9.17 2.38
CA ALA A 67 -0.72 -10.29 1.88
C ALA A 67 -2.07 -9.86 1.25
N ALA A 68 -2.57 -8.66 1.58
CA ALA A 68 -3.86 -8.17 1.08
C ALA A 68 -3.72 -7.17 -0.08
N LEU A 69 -2.49 -6.89 -0.52
CA LEU A 69 -2.25 -5.88 -1.54
C LEU A 69 -2.49 -6.46 -2.93
N VAL A 70 -3.31 -5.76 -3.71
CA VAL A 70 -3.37 -5.92 -5.17
C VAL A 70 -2.46 -4.85 -5.76
N VAL A 71 -1.48 -5.28 -6.53
CA VAL A 71 -0.42 -4.42 -7.09
C VAL A 71 -0.51 -4.44 -8.60
N ASP A 72 -0.52 -3.26 -9.20
CA ASP A 72 -0.39 -3.03 -10.63
C ASP A 72 0.96 -2.34 -10.92
N ARG A 73 1.67 -2.86 -11.93
CA ARG A 73 3.04 -2.45 -12.31
C ARG A 73 3.16 -2.02 -13.77
N SER A 74 2.03 -1.79 -14.45
CA SER A 74 2.00 -1.31 -15.83
C SER A 74 2.65 0.06 -16.00
#